data_AF-A0A239A801-F1
#
_entry.id   AF-A0A239A801-F1
#
_cell.length_a   1.000
_cell.length_b   1.000
_cell.length_c   1.000
_cell.angle_alpha   90.00
_cell.angle_beta   90.00
_cell.angle_gamma   90.00
#
_symmetry.space_group_name_H-M   'P 1'
#
loop_
_entity.id
_entity.type
_entity.pdbx_description
1 polymer ?
#
loop_
_entity_poly.entity_id
_entity_poly.type
_entity_poly.pdbx_seq_one_letter_code
_entity_poly.pdbx_strand_id
1 'polypeptide(L)'
;MATSKEQLKQYFETGDVPTEGQFEELIDSYRHIDTGEVISSIEDAEDSTTLTISDASTVVVPKSNFYDDRFKHQYSQTITIDGDADTYYQVVIKGGNQNRIRELNIYRRHTDPAPNTWNTASLRGALTAEFRFNAGSWGGSQYDWMLLDFREKYCNMLADAGHVNTKRAFYVMLRGGGAQYHIDSDDILDIQVVYSADEIIYPHSNPIYVEYGKAPITEVNTDNISDHVIPKAGEVILKGPDERGTKEYAILRHYNNPSGTKTFHIKTPMRIDQDTDMYFFKAEGYAFGGGGEIIDIVWVGYCYQPSGVILSKKTKVGRSDTITAGQYVGSDNHVYIWFKTPSNNNNTFAIDTMRVGNGPLFKKGDLEVILSDAAEL
;
A
#
# COMPACT_ATOMS: atom_id res chain seq x y z
N MET A 1 42.83 -45.03 -14.47
CA MET A 1 42.62 -45.50 -13.09
C MET A 1 43.19 -44.41 -12.21
N ALA A 2 42.36 -43.76 -11.38
CA ALA A 2 42.81 -42.68 -10.51
C ALA A 2 43.82 -43.21 -9.49
N THR A 3 44.87 -42.43 -9.22
CA THR A 3 45.94 -42.81 -8.29
C THR A 3 45.41 -42.79 -6.85
N SER A 4 45.76 -43.77 -6.02
CA SER A 4 45.24 -43.81 -4.64
C SER A 4 45.79 -42.67 -3.78
N LYS A 5 44.99 -42.22 -2.79
CA LYS A 5 45.35 -41.12 -1.89
C LYS A 5 46.66 -41.37 -1.14
N GLU A 6 46.91 -42.61 -0.76
CA GLU A 6 48.13 -43.04 -0.06
C GLU A 6 49.36 -42.91 -0.95
N GLN A 7 49.24 -43.21 -2.25
CA GLN A 7 50.32 -43.04 -3.23
C GLN A 7 50.57 -41.56 -3.55
N LEU A 8 49.52 -40.75 -3.66
CA LEU A 8 49.64 -39.32 -3.93
C LEU A 8 50.31 -38.55 -2.78
N LYS A 9 50.05 -38.97 -1.53
CA LYS A 9 50.67 -38.39 -0.34
C LYS A 9 52.17 -38.66 -0.26
N GLN A 10 52.61 -39.81 -0.77
CA GLN A 10 54.01 -40.23 -0.72
C GLN A 10 54.93 -39.28 -1.50
N TYR A 11 54.47 -38.71 -2.63
CA TYR A 11 55.24 -37.75 -3.42
C TYR A 11 55.65 -36.49 -2.63
N PHE A 12 54.78 -36.01 -1.72
CA PHE A 12 55.07 -34.84 -0.89
C PHE A 12 55.98 -35.16 0.29
N GLU A 13 55.96 -36.40 0.76
CA GLU A 13 56.82 -36.88 1.86
C GLU A 13 58.24 -37.20 1.37
N THR A 14 58.40 -37.60 0.10
CA THR A 14 59.70 -37.87 -0.53
C THR A 14 60.33 -36.64 -1.19
N GLY A 15 59.58 -35.54 -1.33
CA GLY A 15 60.05 -34.31 -1.97
C GLY A 15 60.04 -34.36 -3.50
N ASP A 16 59.33 -35.32 -4.08
CA ASP A 16 59.14 -35.43 -5.51
C ASP A 16 58.07 -34.43 -5.99
N VAL A 17 58.28 -33.83 -7.17
CA VAL A 17 57.32 -32.87 -7.74
C VAL A 17 56.30 -33.64 -8.58
N PRO A 18 55.01 -33.67 -8.19
CA PRO A 18 53.98 -34.35 -8.96
C PRO A 18 53.76 -33.66 -10.32
N THR A 19 53.32 -34.43 -11.31
CA THR A 19 52.92 -33.86 -12.62
C THR A 19 51.60 -33.07 -12.48
N GLU A 20 51.32 -32.17 -13.42
CA GLU A 20 50.11 -31.32 -13.40
C GLU A 20 48.81 -32.12 -13.25
N GLY A 21 48.67 -33.24 -13.98
CA GLY A 21 47.49 -34.12 -13.85
C GLY A 21 47.39 -34.82 -12.49
N GLN A 22 48.52 -35.13 -11.85
CA GLN A 22 48.52 -35.71 -10.50
C GLN A 22 48.21 -34.67 -9.42
N PHE A 23 48.54 -33.40 -9.68
CA PHE A 23 48.18 -32.28 -8.83
C PHE A 23 46.67 -31.96 -8.93
N GLU A 24 46.09 -32.03 -10.13
CA GLU A 24 44.63 -31.96 -10.32
C GLU A 24 43.90 -33.10 -9.59
N GLU A 25 44.33 -34.36 -9.76
CA GLU A 25 43.73 -35.51 -9.05
C GLU A 25 43.77 -35.35 -7.51
N LEU A 26 44.84 -34.76 -6.97
CA LEU A 26 44.95 -34.45 -5.55
C LEU A 26 43.96 -33.36 -5.12
N ILE A 27 43.91 -32.24 -5.84
CA ILE A 27 43.01 -31.11 -5.52
C ILE A 27 41.54 -31.54 -5.57
N ASP A 28 41.16 -32.35 -6.56
CA ASP A 28 39.81 -32.90 -6.68
C ASP A 28 39.47 -33.87 -5.53
N SER A 29 40.43 -34.68 -5.08
CA SER A 29 40.24 -35.56 -3.92
C SER A 29 39.98 -34.83 -2.59
N TYR A 30 40.35 -33.55 -2.49
CA TYR A 30 40.10 -32.70 -1.32
C TYR A 30 38.85 -31.82 -1.44
N ARG A 31 38.30 -31.60 -2.64
CA ARG A 31 37.14 -30.69 -2.86
C ARG A 31 35.84 -31.39 -3.23
N HIS A 32 35.86 -32.66 -3.64
CA HIS A 32 34.66 -33.47 -3.77
C HIS A 32 34.85 -34.81 -3.04
N ILE A 33 34.32 -34.90 -1.82
CA ILE A 33 33.89 -36.19 -1.29
C ILE A 33 32.57 -36.48 -1.99
N ASP A 34 32.63 -36.97 -3.22
CA ASP A 34 31.49 -37.66 -3.80
C ASP A 34 31.46 -39.05 -3.13
N THR A 35 30.71 -39.19 -2.03
CA THR A 35 30.52 -40.49 -1.36
C THR A 35 29.77 -41.48 -2.26
N GLY A 36 29.31 -41.06 -3.45
CA GLY A 36 28.39 -41.82 -4.31
C GLY A 36 26.98 -41.87 -3.72
N GLU A 37 26.73 -41.12 -2.66
CA GLU A 37 25.45 -41.09 -1.97
C GLU A 37 24.47 -40.19 -2.72
N VAL A 38 23.36 -40.79 -3.17
CA VAL A 38 22.30 -40.11 -3.91
C VAL A 38 21.02 -40.07 -3.10
N ILE A 39 20.19 -39.05 -3.33
CA ILE A 39 18.85 -39.01 -2.75
C ILE A 39 18.05 -40.19 -3.33
N SER A 40 17.67 -41.12 -2.47
CA SER A 40 16.93 -42.34 -2.83
C SER A 40 15.42 -42.15 -2.75
N SER A 41 14.94 -41.27 -1.86
CA SER A 41 13.53 -40.85 -1.81
C SER A 41 13.37 -39.46 -1.21
N ILE A 42 12.24 -38.82 -1.56
CA ILE A 42 11.80 -37.53 -1.02
C ILE A 42 10.39 -37.73 -0.48
N GLU A 43 10.19 -37.46 0.81
CA GLU A 43 8.88 -37.48 1.45
C GLU A 43 8.52 -36.07 1.91
N ASP A 44 7.43 -35.54 1.35
CA ASP A 44 6.90 -34.23 1.69
C ASP A 44 5.80 -34.35 2.74
N ALA A 45 6.04 -33.75 3.91
CA ALA A 45 5.05 -33.52 4.94
C ALA A 45 4.63 -32.04 4.97
N GLU A 46 3.62 -31.73 5.79
CA GLU A 46 3.07 -30.38 5.94
C GLU A 46 4.15 -29.38 6.44
N ASP A 47 4.95 -29.77 7.43
CA ASP A 47 5.93 -28.88 8.09
C ASP A 47 7.40 -29.13 7.70
N SER A 48 7.68 -30.15 6.90
CA SER A 48 9.04 -30.51 6.50
C SER A 48 9.09 -31.38 5.25
N THR A 49 10.25 -31.40 4.61
CA THR A 49 10.61 -32.37 3.58
C THR A 49 11.72 -33.26 4.12
N THR A 50 11.53 -34.57 4.09
CA THR A 50 12.57 -35.54 4.46
C THR A 50 13.22 -36.09 3.20
N LEU A 51 14.53 -35.98 3.11
CA LEU A 51 15.36 -36.58 2.06
C LEU A 51 15.99 -37.85 2.62
N THR A 52 15.73 -39.00 2.02
CA THR A 52 16.44 -40.24 2.34
C THR A 52 17.60 -40.38 1.38
N ILE A 53 18.79 -40.64 1.91
CA ILE A 53 20.01 -40.84 1.15
C ILE A 53 20.19 -42.34 0.89
N SER A 54 20.97 -42.72 -0.13
CA SER A 54 21.16 -44.12 -0.53
C SER A 54 21.84 -44.99 0.54
N ASP A 55 22.50 -44.39 1.53
CA ASP A 55 23.04 -45.05 2.72
C ASP A 55 21.99 -45.28 3.82
N ALA A 56 20.72 -44.96 3.53
CA ALA A 56 19.58 -44.97 4.45
C ALA A 56 19.63 -43.92 5.57
N SER A 57 20.57 -42.98 5.53
CA SER A 57 20.50 -41.79 6.37
C SER A 57 19.40 -40.85 5.89
N THR A 58 18.89 -40.01 6.79
CA THR A 58 17.80 -39.08 6.48
C THR A 58 18.19 -37.65 6.85
N VAL A 59 17.92 -36.70 5.95
CA VAL A 59 18.04 -35.26 6.18
C VAL A 59 16.65 -34.66 6.19
N VAL A 60 16.25 -34.08 7.32
CA VAL A 60 14.97 -33.37 7.44
C VAL A 60 15.21 -31.88 7.18
N VAL A 61 14.62 -31.37 6.10
CA VAL A 61 14.59 -29.95 5.78
C VAL A 61 13.26 -29.39 6.30
N PRO A 62 13.24 -28.62 7.39
CA PRO A 62 12.01 -27.99 7.85
C PRO A 62 11.50 -27.04 6.75
N LYS A 63 10.20 -27.13 6.42
CA LYS A 63 9.56 -26.14 5.59
C LYS A 63 9.41 -24.90 6.43
N SER A 64 10.02 -23.83 5.99
CA SER A 64 9.96 -22.58 6.71
C SER A 64 8.54 -22.03 6.62
N ASN A 65 7.72 -22.20 7.67
CA ASN A 65 6.43 -21.51 7.82
C ASN A 65 6.64 -20.01 8.12
N PHE A 66 7.64 -19.37 7.50
CA PHE A 66 7.93 -17.96 7.72
C PHE A 66 7.03 -17.08 6.83
N TYR A 67 5.73 -17.11 7.12
CA TYR A 67 5.04 -15.85 7.38
C TYR A 67 5.30 -15.51 8.86
N ASP A 68 6.56 -15.32 9.21
CA ASP A 68 6.96 -14.88 10.53
C ASP A 68 7.47 -13.46 10.41
N ASP A 69 6.53 -12.55 10.48
CA ASP A 69 6.69 -11.11 10.62
C ASP A 69 7.51 -10.71 11.87
N ARG A 70 7.83 -11.64 12.79
CA ARG A 70 8.72 -11.38 13.94
C ARG A 70 10.19 -11.17 13.54
N PHE A 71 10.62 -11.50 12.32
CA PHE A 71 11.95 -11.08 11.86
C PHE A 71 12.04 -9.57 11.57
N LYS A 72 10.90 -8.88 11.38
CA LYS A 72 10.85 -7.43 11.27
C LYS A 72 10.65 -6.72 12.61
N HIS A 73 10.09 -7.41 13.62
CA HIS A 73 9.79 -6.80 14.92
C HIS A 73 10.35 -7.65 16.06
N GLN A 74 11.64 -7.48 16.35
CA GLN A 74 12.36 -8.27 17.37
C GLN A 74 11.99 -7.88 18.81
N TYR A 75 11.44 -6.68 19.01
CA TYR A 75 11.08 -6.16 20.32
C TYR A 75 9.58 -5.93 20.38
N SER A 76 8.94 -6.42 21.43
CA SER A 76 7.51 -6.26 21.65
C SER A 76 7.26 -5.85 23.10
N GLN A 77 6.38 -4.87 23.28
CA GLN A 77 5.93 -4.42 24.59
C GLN A 77 4.44 -4.09 24.55
N THR A 78 3.71 -4.60 25.54
CA THR A 78 2.31 -4.19 25.78
C THR A 78 2.29 -3.10 26.84
N ILE A 79 1.58 -2.02 26.55
CA ILE A 79 1.39 -0.90 27.48
C ILE A 79 -0.09 -0.71 27.79
N THR A 80 -0.36 -0.14 28.96
CA THR A 80 -1.69 0.35 29.34
C THR A 80 -1.61 1.85 29.51
N ILE A 81 -2.54 2.57 28.91
CA ILE A 81 -2.64 4.02 28.99
C ILE A 81 -3.84 4.36 29.86
N ASP A 82 -3.55 4.80 31.07
CA ASP A 82 -4.55 5.22 32.05
C ASP A 82 -5.12 6.61 31.71
N GLY A 83 -5.64 7.31 32.72
CA GLY A 83 -6.19 8.66 32.56
C GLY A 83 -7.64 8.66 32.10
N ASP A 84 -8.04 9.75 31.45
CA ASP A 84 -9.39 9.99 30.98
C ASP A 84 -9.66 9.28 29.65
N ALA A 85 -10.89 8.80 29.46
CA ALA A 85 -11.28 8.02 28.29
C ALA A 85 -11.33 8.85 26.99
N ASP A 86 -11.56 10.16 27.06
CA ASP A 86 -11.68 11.04 25.89
C ASP A 86 -10.42 11.88 25.66
N THR A 87 -9.32 11.47 26.29
CA THR A 87 -8.02 12.15 26.24
C THR A 87 -6.96 11.23 25.65
N TYR A 88 -6.02 11.81 24.90
CA TYR A 88 -4.86 11.15 24.31
C TYR A 88 -3.60 11.54 25.07
N TYR A 89 -2.82 10.53 25.43
CA TYR A 89 -1.62 10.65 26.24
C TYR A 89 -0.38 10.36 25.40
N GLN A 90 0.70 11.06 25.71
CA GLN A 90 1.94 10.87 24.98
C GLN A 90 2.59 9.55 25.39
N VAL A 91 2.96 8.75 24.40
CA VAL A 91 3.83 7.58 24.55
C VAL A 91 5.12 7.89 23.84
N VAL A 92 6.21 7.96 24.61
CA VAL A 92 7.55 8.30 24.13
C VAL A 92 8.35 7.01 23.95
N ILE A 93 8.84 6.80 22.73
CA ILE A 93 9.75 5.71 22.36
C ILE A 93 11.16 6.30 22.28
N LYS A 94 11.98 5.99 23.28
CA LYS A 94 13.32 6.55 23.47
C LYS A 94 14.39 5.70 22.78
N GLY A 95 15.57 6.29 22.62
CA GLY A 95 16.77 5.60 22.15
C GLY A 95 16.85 5.51 20.62
N GLY A 96 17.54 4.46 20.15
CA GLY A 96 17.87 4.13 18.75
C GLY A 96 18.93 5.01 18.09
N ASN A 97 19.04 4.94 16.76
CA ASN A 97 20.16 5.51 15.99
C ASN A 97 19.68 6.43 14.85
N GLN A 98 20.24 7.66 14.75
CA GLN A 98 19.81 8.65 13.75
C GLN A 98 20.15 8.28 12.30
N ASN A 99 21.12 7.38 12.12
CA ASN A 99 21.60 6.92 10.82
C ASN A 99 20.90 5.64 10.36
N ARG A 100 19.96 5.11 11.17
CA ARG A 100 19.16 3.94 10.84
C ARG A 100 17.70 4.35 10.80
N ILE A 101 17.02 3.91 9.76
CA ILE A 101 15.57 3.92 9.73
C ILE A 101 15.08 2.77 10.60
N ARG A 102 13.98 3.01 11.31
CA ARG A 102 13.34 2.10 12.24
C ARG A 102 11.86 2.00 11.94
N GLU A 103 11.32 0.83 12.21
CA GLU A 103 9.93 0.46 11.99
C GLU A 103 9.27 0.15 13.34
N LEU A 104 8.06 0.67 13.52
CA LEU A 104 7.29 0.55 14.74
C LEU A 104 5.84 0.27 14.38
N ASN A 105 5.32 -0.86 14.82
CA ASN A 105 3.93 -1.23 14.65
C ASN A 105 3.19 -1.10 15.98
N ILE A 106 2.14 -0.28 16.00
CA ILE A 106 1.26 -0.08 17.15
C ILE A 106 -0.13 -0.60 16.79
N TYR A 107 -0.64 -1.51 17.58
CA TYR A 107 -1.93 -2.12 17.31
C TYR A 107 -2.69 -2.47 18.58
N ARG A 108 -4.01 -2.60 18.39
CA ARG A 108 -4.91 -3.19 19.36
C ARG A 108 -6.15 -3.74 18.68
N ARG A 109 -6.69 -4.81 19.26
CA ARG A 109 -7.96 -5.41 18.88
C ARG A 109 -9.09 -4.65 19.58
N HIS A 110 -10.25 -4.64 18.95
CA HIS A 110 -11.47 -4.06 19.53
C HIS A 110 -11.95 -4.72 20.82
N THR A 111 -11.42 -5.91 21.12
CA THR A 111 -11.71 -6.67 22.35
C THR A 111 -10.72 -6.39 23.48
N ASP A 112 -9.61 -5.72 23.23
CA ASP A 112 -8.59 -5.48 24.26
C ASP A 112 -9.14 -4.54 25.34
N PRO A 113 -8.59 -4.59 26.58
CA PRO A 113 -9.00 -3.70 27.66
C PRO A 113 -9.06 -2.23 27.21
N ALA A 114 -10.19 -1.58 27.48
CA ALA A 114 -10.47 -0.18 27.16
C ALA A 114 -11.82 0.25 27.77
N PRO A 115 -12.10 1.56 27.84
CA PRO A 115 -13.39 2.10 28.25
C PRO A 115 -14.56 1.59 27.39
N ASN A 116 -15.67 1.26 28.05
CA ASN A 116 -16.92 0.90 27.36
C ASN A 116 -17.60 2.11 26.70
N THR A 117 -17.17 3.34 27.02
CA THR A 117 -17.72 4.61 26.52
C THR A 117 -17.24 4.95 25.11
N TRP A 118 -16.22 4.28 24.59
CA TRP A 118 -15.60 4.61 23.31
C TRP A 118 -16.46 4.33 22.08
N ASN A 119 -17.32 3.32 22.16
CA ASN A 119 -18.29 2.99 21.10
C ASN A 119 -19.37 2.05 21.67
N THR A 120 -19.02 0.78 21.89
CA THR A 120 -19.87 -0.20 22.57
C THR A 120 -19.02 -1.06 23.50
N ALA A 121 -19.63 -1.71 24.48
CA ALA A 121 -18.93 -2.58 25.42
C ALA A 121 -18.18 -3.75 24.77
N SER A 122 -18.55 -4.16 23.56
CA SER A 122 -17.92 -5.26 22.81
C SER A 122 -16.98 -4.81 21.68
N LEU A 123 -17.04 -3.55 21.22
CA LEU A 123 -16.26 -3.03 20.09
C LEU A 123 -15.56 -1.73 20.48
N ARG A 124 -14.50 -1.81 21.30
CA ARG A 124 -13.86 -0.68 21.98
C ARG A 124 -12.67 -0.10 21.21
N GLY A 125 -12.85 0.17 19.92
CA GLY A 125 -11.82 0.74 19.04
C GLY A 125 -10.76 -0.26 18.60
N ALA A 126 -10.37 -0.25 17.33
CA ALA A 126 -9.24 -1.04 16.83
C ALA A 126 -8.21 -0.13 16.17
N LEU A 127 -6.93 -0.49 16.26
CA LEU A 127 -5.82 0.24 15.63
C LEU A 127 -4.87 -0.74 14.96
N THR A 128 -4.39 -0.35 13.79
CA THR A 128 -3.16 -0.85 13.17
C THR A 128 -2.45 0.36 12.57
N ALA A 129 -1.32 0.72 13.15
CA ALA A 129 -0.52 1.88 12.76
C ALA A 129 0.95 1.47 12.65
N GLU A 130 1.48 1.47 11.43
CA GLU A 130 2.87 1.13 11.15
C GLU A 130 3.66 2.39 10.80
N PHE A 131 4.66 2.72 11.60
CA PHE A 131 5.48 3.91 11.47
C PHE A 131 6.87 3.53 10.94
N ARG A 132 7.43 4.40 10.11
CA ARG A 132 8.82 4.36 9.67
C ARG A 132 9.48 5.69 9.98
N PHE A 133 10.52 5.71 10.78
CA PHE A 133 11.15 6.96 11.21
C PHE A 133 12.64 6.80 11.49
N ASN A 134 13.33 7.91 11.75
CA ASN A 134 14.61 7.90 12.44
C ASN A 134 14.60 8.88 13.62
N ALA A 135 15.39 8.59 14.64
CA ALA A 135 15.55 9.43 15.84
C ALA A 135 16.91 9.12 16.50
N GLY A 136 17.19 9.59 17.71
CA GLY A 136 18.24 9.02 18.59
C GLY A 136 19.47 9.89 18.83
N SER A 137 19.57 11.07 18.21
CA SER A 137 20.67 12.01 18.46
C SER A 137 20.21 13.47 18.32
N TRP A 138 21.08 14.41 18.71
CA TRP A 138 20.83 15.86 18.69
C TRP A 138 20.95 16.50 17.30
N GLY A 139 21.38 15.73 16.28
CA GLY A 139 21.59 16.24 14.93
C GLY A 139 22.72 15.53 14.17
N GLY A 140 22.90 15.94 12.91
CA GLY A 140 23.88 15.35 11.98
C GLY A 140 23.26 14.44 10.91
N SER A 141 21.94 14.23 10.95
CA SER A 141 21.15 13.57 9.92
C SER A 141 19.89 14.39 9.64
N GLN A 142 19.25 14.14 8.49
CA GLN A 142 17.89 14.61 8.24
C GLN A 142 16.92 13.66 8.96
N TYR A 143 15.91 14.23 9.61
CA TYR A 143 14.92 13.47 10.37
C TYR A 143 13.60 13.51 9.66
N ASP A 144 12.97 12.35 9.57
CA ASP A 144 11.68 12.18 8.94
C ASP A 144 10.93 11.03 9.61
N TRP A 145 9.62 11.02 9.42
CA TRP A 145 8.77 9.90 9.81
C TRP A 145 7.61 9.75 8.83
N MET A 146 7.11 8.54 8.69
CA MET A 146 6.00 8.23 7.80
C MET A 146 5.10 7.22 8.50
N LEU A 147 3.82 7.26 8.16
CA LEU A 147 2.83 6.27 8.56
C LEU A 147 2.57 5.37 7.34
N LEU A 148 3.19 4.19 7.35
CA LEU A 148 3.19 3.21 6.25
C LEU A 148 1.82 2.57 6.06
N ASP A 149 1.13 2.27 7.15
CA ASP A 149 -0.25 1.84 7.16
C ASP A 149 -0.96 2.44 8.36
N PHE A 150 -2.17 2.96 8.13
CA PHE A 150 -3.01 3.53 9.16
C PHE A 150 -4.43 3.05 8.97
N ARG A 151 -4.90 2.28 9.95
CA ARG A 151 -6.26 1.77 9.99
C ARG A 151 -6.76 1.85 11.42
N GLU A 152 -7.83 2.58 11.59
CA GLU A 152 -8.61 2.57 12.82
C GLU A 152 -10.06 2.22 12.53
N LYS A 153 -10.75 1.68 13.53
CA LYS A 153 -12.17 1.34 13.42
C LYS A 153 -12.88 1.61 14.73
N TYR A 154 -14.17 1.94 14.61
CA TYR A 154 -15.11 2.25 15.69
C TYR A 154 -14.91 3.60 16.38
N CYS A 155 -13.66 4.02 16.59
CA CYS A 155 -13.33 5.35 17.12
C CYS A 155 -11.85 5.67 16.90
N ASN A 156 -11.50 6.95 17.05
CA ASN A 156 -10.15 7.45 16.82
C ASN A 156 -9.20 7.03 17.95
N MET A 157 -8.05 6.46 17.60
CA MET A 157 -7.11 5.84 18.54
C MET A 157 -5.77 6.57 18.63
N LEU A 158 -5.32 7.12 17.51
CA LEU A 158 -4.07 7.87 17.35
C LEU A 158 -4.41 9.33 17.08
N ALA A 159 -3.97 10.25 17.94
CA ALA A 159 -4.26 11.67 17.78
C ALA A 159 -3.14 12.48 17.15
N ASP A 160 -1.89 12.07 17.33
CA ASP A 160 -0.71 12.79 16.82
C ASP A 160 0.52 11.88 16.88
N ALA A 161 1.57 12.23 16.15
CA ALA A 161 2.87 11.58 16.23
C ALA A 161 3.99 12.51 15.77
N GLY A 162 5.22 12.21 16.16
CA GLY A 162 6.38 12.95 15.68
C GLY A 162 7.61 12.80 16.56
N HIS A 163 8.58 13.68 16.37
CA HIS A 163 9.81 13.70 17.15
C HIS A 163 9.66 14.49 18.47
N VAL A 164 10.36 14.02 19.50
CA VAL A 164 10.50 14.71 20.80
C VAL A 164 11.93 14.51 21.33
N ASN A 165 12.29 15.12 22.47
CA ASN A 165 13.62 15.02 23.06
C ASN A 165 14.72 15.50 22.09
N THR A 166 14.51 16.68 21.47
CA THR A 166 15.37 17.19 20.38
C THR A 166 15.68 16.12 19.31
N LYS A 167 14.64 15.39 18.88
CA LYS A 167 14.69 14.29 17.88
C LYS A 167 15.45 13.04 18.33
N ARG A 168 15.71 12.90 19.61
CA ARG A 168 16.30 11.69 20.21
C ARG A 168 15.27 10.62 20.53
N ALA A 169 14.00 10.96 20.52
CA ALA A 169 12.89 10.05 20.73
C ALA A 169 11.79 10.33 19.70
N PHE A 170 10.95 9.33 19.49
CA PHE A 170 9.72 9.44 18.75
C PHE A 170 8.55 9.37 19.73
N TYR A 171 7.43 10.02 19.41
CA TYR A 171 6.23 9.94 20.22
C TYR A 171 5.00 9.66 19.38
N VAL A 172 4.00 9.07 20.02
CA VAL A 172 2.62 8.99 19.54
C VAL A 172 1.67 9.46 20.64
N MET A 173 0.52 10.03 20.28
CA MET A 173 -0.55 10.38 21.22
C MET A 173 -1.65 9.32 21.09
N LEU A 174 -1.81 8.48 22.12
CA LEU A 174 -2.74 7.35 22.13
C LEU A 174 -3.83 7.54 23.18
N ARG A 175 -5.05 7.11 22.86
CA ARG A 175 -6.23 7.34 23.71
C ARG A 175 -6.16 6.58 25.04
N GLY A 176 -6.54 7.22 26.14
CA GLY A 176 -6.40 6.71 27.51
C GLY A 176 -7.62 6.00 28.09
N GLY A 177 -7.76 6.02 29.42
CA GLY A 177 -8.89 5.38 30.11
C GLY A 177 -8.67 3.91 30.47
N GLY A 178 -7.42 3.48 30.61
CA GLY A 178 -7.04 2.09 30.89
C GLY A 178 -6.99 1.23 29.62
N ALA A 179 -6.69 1.86 28.49
CA ALA A 179 -6.64 1.20 27.20
C ALA A 179 -5.31 0.48 26.96
N GLN A 180 -5.39 -0.76 26.47
CA GLN A 180 -4.21 -1.56 26.15
C GLN A 180 -3.81 -1.42 24.69
N TYR A 181 -2.50 -1.27 24.47
CA TYR A 181 -1.85 -1.20 23.16
C TYR A 181 -0.66 -2.15 23.12
N HIS A 182 -0.43 -2.75 21.97
CA HIS A 182 0.73 -3.59 21.68
C HIS A 182 1.65 -2.82 20.73
N ILE A 183 2.94 -2.82 21.06
CA ILE A 183 3.96 -2.07 20.34
C ILE A 183 5.08 -3.05 19.97
N ASP A 184 5.32 -3.16 18.67
CA ASP A 184 6.30 -4.03 18.06
C ASP A 184 7.33 -3.16 17.31
N SER A 185 8.62 -3.48 17.39
CA SER A 185 9.68 -2.69 16.73
C SER A 185 10.88 -3.54 16.30
N ASP A 186 11.57 -3.04 15.28
CA ASP A 186 12.84 -3.56 14.78
C ASP A 186 14.06 -3.15 15.65
N ASP A 187 13.86 -2.26 16.63
CA ASP A 187 14.87 -1.79 17.57
C ASP A 187 14.35 -1.80 19.02
N ILE A 188 15.25 -1.63 19.99
CA ILE A 188 14.94 -1.71 21.42
C ILE A 188 13.84 -0.71 21.80
N LEU A 189 12.84 -1.21 22.53
CA LEU A 189 11.75 -0.40 23.08
C LEU A 189 12.10 0.10 24.50
N ASP A 190 12.38 1.39 24.62
CA ASP A 190 12.38 2.13 25.88
C ASP A 190 11.19 3.09 25.88
N ILE A 191 10.09 2.66 26.51
CA ILE A 191 8.80 3.34 26.44
C ILE A 191 8.46 4.05 27.75
N GLN A 192 8.09 5.32 27.66
CA GLN A 192 7.48 6.09 28.75
C GLN A 192 6.10 6.59 28.32
N VAL A 193 5.07 6.29 29.12
CA VAL A 193 3.76 6.94 29.02
C VAL A 193 3.79 8.19 29.89
N VAL A 194 3.35 9.32 29.33
CA VAL A 194 3.38 10.65 29.95
C VAL A 194 1.94 11.11 30.17
N TYR A 195 1.61 11.42 31.43
CA TYR A 195 0.29 11.86 31.87
C TYR A 195 0.20 13.37 32.11
N SER A 196 1.33 14.07 32.22
CA SER A 196 1.36 15.54 32.31
C SER A 196 2.56 16.18 31.60
N ALA A 197 2.43 17.48 31.30
CA ALA A 197 3.52 18.27 30.72
C ALA A 197 4.67 18.56 31.70
N ASP A 198 4.54 18.20 32.98
CA ASP A 198 5.58 18.38 33.99
C ASP A 198 6.48 17.15 34.14
N GLU A 199 6.12 16.03 33.48
CA GLU A 199 6.91 14.82 33.53
C GLU A 199 8.18 14.94 32.68
N ILE A 200 9.31 14.61 33.29
CA ILE A 200 10.61 14.62 32.62
C ILE A 200 10.70 13.38 31.72
N ILE A 201 10.93 13.61 30.42
CA ILE A 201 11.19 12.55 29.44
C ILE A 201 12.68 12.37 29.19
N TYR A 202 13.47 13.42 29.44
CA TYR A 202 14.92 13.38 29.36
C TYR A 202 15.56 14.11 30.55
N PRO A 203 16.05 13.38 31.56
CA PRO A 203 16.76 13.97 32.67
C PRO A 203 18.18 14.38 32.25
N HIS A 204 18.64 15.52 32.74
CA HIS A 204 20.00 16.02 32.48
C HIS A 204 20.53 16.82 33.66
N SER A 205 21.85 16.76 33.88
CA SER A 205 22.51 17.46 35.00
C SER A 205 22.50 18.99 34.85
N ASN A 206 22.56 19.47 33.60
CA ASN A 206 22.30 20.87 33.27
C ASN A 206 20.79 21.06 32.99
N PRO A 207 20.07 21.89 33.78
CA PRO A 207 18.63 22.10 33.67
C PRO A 207 18.15 22.58 32.29
N ILE A 208 18.99 23.26 31.52
CA ILE A 208 18.62 23.76 30.18
C ILE A 208 18.35 22.62 29.20
N TYR A 209 18.95 21.44 29.43
CA TYR A 209 18.76 20.25 28.59
C TYR A 209 17.77 19.26 29.18
N VAL A 210 17.07 19.59 30.27
CA VAL A 210 15.96 18.76 30.76
C VAL A 210 14.79 18.95 29.81
N GLU A 211 14.29 17.86 29.25
CA GLU A 211 13.11 17.91 28.38
C GLU A 211 11.91 17.25 29.06
N TYR A 212 10.75 17.86 28.84
CA TYR A 212 9.47 17.48 29.42
C TYR A 212 8.53 16.91 28.36
N GLY A 213 7.58 16.11 28.82
CA GLY A 213 6.55 15.53 27.99
C GLY A 213 5.53 16.55 27.47
N LYS A 214 4.69 16.11 26.55
CA LYS A 214 3.58 16.89 26.01
C LYS A 214 2.38 16.78 26.95
N ALA A 215 1.61 17.87 27.05
CA ALA A 215 0.32 17.83 27.70
C ALA A 215 -0.62 16.85 26.98
N PRO A 216 -1.47 16.11 27.70
CA PRO A 216 -2.53 15.33 27.08
C PRO A 216 -3.44 16.21 26.22
N ILE A 217 -3.97 15.65 25.14
CA ILE A 217 -4.83 16.37 24.18
C ILE A 217 -6.17 15.66 24.03
N THR A 218 -7.21 16.38 23.61
CA THR A 218 -8.54 15.80 23.34
C THR A 218 -8.91 15.81 21.85
N GLU A 219 -8.15 16.55 21.05
CA GLU A 219 -8.36 16.68 19.60
C GLU A 219 -7.31 15.92 18.80
N VAL A 220 -7.73 15.35 17.68
CA VAL A 220 -6.86 14.66 16.73
C VAL A 220 -6.23 15.69 15.80
N ASN A 221 -4.90 15.70 15.72
CA ASN A 221 -4.12 16.48 14.77
C ASN A 221 -4.18 15.87 13.37
N THR A 222 -5.35 16.03 12.73
CA THR A 222 -5.66 15.37 11.46
C THR A 222 -4.70 15.79 10.35
N ASP A 223 -4.31 17.06 10.32
CA ASP A 223 -3.38 17.60 9.33
C ASP A 223 -2.03 16.86 9.41
N ASN A 224 -1.41 16.83 10.60
CA ASN A 224 -0.13 16.15 10.79
C ASN A 224 -0.19 14.65 10.47
N ILE A 225 -1.25 13.95 10.89
CA ILE A 225 -1.41 12.54 10.53
C ILE A 225 -1.53 12.38 9.01
N SER A 226 -2.39 13.18 8.36
CA SER A 226 -2.66 13.06 6.92
C SER A 226 -1.44 13.39 6.05
N ASP A 227 -0.61 14.34 6.48
CA ASP A 227 0.61 14.74 5.75
C ASP A 227 1.69 13.65 5.76
N HIS A 228 1.65 12.73 6.73
CA HIS A 228 2.66 11.67 6.89
C HIS A 228 2.13 10.27 6.54
N VAL A 229 0.83 10.10 6.29
CA VAL A 229 0.27 8.85 5.76
C VAL A 229 0.78 8.64 4.34
N ILE A 230 1.42 7.51 4.08
CA ILE A 230 1.74 7.12 2.71
C ILE A 230 0.42 6.79 2.00
N PRO A 231 0.07 7.52 0.92
CA PRO A 231 -1.14 7.21 0.17
C PRO A 231 -1.02 5.80 -0.40
N LYS A 232 -2.06 4.98 -0.19
CA LYS A 232 -2.08 3.62 -0.73
C LYS A 232 -2.06 3.71 -2.25
N ALA A 233 -1.34 2.79 -2.91
CA ALA A 233 -1.28 2.77 -4.37
C ALA A 233 -2.71 2.77 -4.96
N GLY A 234 -3.09 3.85 -5.63
CA GLY A 234 -4.45 4.11 -6.12
C GLY A 234 -5.15 5.34 -5.51
N GLU A 235 -4.63 5.92 -4.42
CA GLU A 235 -5.18 7.12 -3.76
C GLU A 235 -4.41 8.42 -4.06
N VAL A 236 -3.51 8.41 -5.05
CA VAL A 236 -2.78 9.62 -5.46
C VAL A 236 -3.72 10.52 -6.25
N ILE A 237 -4.42 11.42 -5.56
CA ILE A 237 -5.18 12.51 -6.18
C ILE A 237 -4.19 13.62 -6.53
N LEU A 238 -3.80 13.71 -7.80
CA LEU A 238 -3.07 14.87 -8.32
C LEU A 238 -4.04 16.05 -8.42
N LYS A 239 -4.09 16.90 -7.38
CA LYS A 239 -4.89 18.12 -7.38
C LYS A 239 -4.15 19.23 -8.12
N GLY A 240 -4.74 19.77 -9.18
CA GLY A 240 -4.32 21.07 -9.71
C GLY A 240 -4.76 22.22 -8.79
N PRO A 241 -4.26 23.46 -8.99
CA PRO A 241 -4.76 24.62 -8.29
C PRO A 241 -6.28 24.76 -8.52
N ASP A 242 -7.02 25.01 -7.44
CA ASP A 242 -8.50 25.04 -7.39
C ASP A 242 -9.18 23.75 -7.88
N GLU A 243 -8.50 22.61 -7.76
CA GLU A 243 -8.93 21.28 -8.21
C GLU A 243 -9.13 21.13 -9.73
N ARG A 244 -8.91 22.17 -10.53
CA ARG A 244 -8.98 22.07 -12.00
C ARG A 244 -7.84 21.20 -12.52
N GLY A 245 -8.14 20.33 -13.48
CA GLY A 245 -7.19 19.32 -13.95
C GLY A 245 -7.10 18.07 -13.08
N THR A 246 -7.79 18.04 -11.93
CA THR A 246 -7.92 16.82 -11.12
C THR A 246 -8.64 15.76 -11.95
N LYS A 247 -8.13 14.53 -11.91
CA LYS A 247 -8.70 13.39 -12.60
C LYS A 247 -9.31 12.41 -11.60
N GLU A 248 -10.40 11.78 -12.01
CA GLU A 248 -10.94 10.59 -11.35
C GLU A 248 -10.89 9.45 -12.36
N TYR A 249 -10.26 8.35 -11.95
CA TYR A 249 -9.98 7.23 -12.84
C TYR A 249 -11.04 6.15 -12.72
N ALA A 250 -11.46 5.62 -13.86
CA ALA A 250 -12.39 4.51 -14.00
C ALA A 250 -13.68 4.69 -13.18
N ILE A 251 -14.29 5.89 -13.27
CA ILE A 251 -15.60 6.20 -12.66
C ILE A 251 -16.72 5.31 -13.22
N LEU A 252 -16.50 4.75 -14.40
CA LEU A 252 -17.30 3.69 -14.99
C LEU A 252 -16.38 2.60 -15.52
N ARG A 253 -16.75 1.34 -15.29
CA ARG A 253 -16.09 0.16 -15.84
C ARG A 253 -17.16 -0.71 -16.47
N HIS A 254 -16.91 -1.17 -17.68
CA HIS A 254 -17.85 -1.99 -18.40
C HIS A 254 -17.15 -3.17 -19.05
N TYR A 255 -17.81 -4.32 -18.96
CA TYR A 255 -17.51 -5.51 -19.71
C TYR A 255 -18.82 -6.07 -20.25
N ASN A 256 -18.89 -6.35 -21.54
CA ASN A 256 -20.03 -7.04 -22.13
C ASN A 256 -19.62 -8.43 -22.63
N ASN A 257 -20.48 -9.42 -22.36
CA ASN A 257 -20.39 -10.73 -23.01
C ASN A 257 -20.88 -10.64 -24.49
N PRO A 258 -20.62 -11.65 -25.34
CA PRO A 258 -20.92 -11.64 -26.79
C PRO A 258 -22.41 -11.60 -27.20
N SER A 259 -23.29 -11.07 -26.36
CA SER A 259 -24.73 -10.93 -26.60
C SER A 259 -25.13 -9.47 -26.39
N GLY A 260 -25.45 -8.76 -27.48
CA GLY A 260 -25.89 -7.37 -27.42
C GLY A 260 -25.60 -6.60 -28.69
N THR A 261 -25.83 -5.31 -28.63
CA THR A 261 -25.45 -4.33 -29.65
C THR A 261 -23.98 -3.93 -29.51
N LYS A 262 -23.41 -3.41 -30.59
CA LYS A 262 -22.05 -2.85 -30.64
C LYS A 262 -21.98 -1.37 -30.31
N THR A 263 -23.11 -0.76 -29.96
CA THR A 263 -23.22 0.68 -29.68
C THR A 263 -23.50 0.88 -28.19
N PHE A 264 -22.62 1.65 -27.56
CA PHE A 264 -22.66 2.01 -26.15
C PHE A 264 -23.08 3.47 -26.05
N HIS A 265 -24.24 3.72 -25.45
CA HIS A 265 -24.67 5.04 -25.02
C HIS A 265 -24.34 5.18 -23.54
N ILE A 266 -23.73 6.30 -23.15
CA ILE A 266 -23.38 6.59 -21.77
C ILE A 266 -24.10 7.87 -21.40
N LYS A 267 -25.12 7.71 -20.57
CA LYS A 267 -25.87 8.81 -19.99
C LYS A 267 -24.99 9.49 -18.94
N THR A 268 -24.83 10.79 -19.06
CA THR A 268 -24.16 11.62 -18.06
C THR A 268 -25.20 12.26 -17.15
N PRO A 269 -24.84 12.72 -15.93
CA PRO A 269 -25.79 13.44 -15.08
C PRO A 269 -26.07 14.85 -15.59
N MET A 270 -25.36 15.31 -16.63
CA MET A 270 -25.47 16.65 -17.19
C MET A 270 -26.78 16.81 -17.94
N ARG A 271 -27.49 17.89 -17.65
CA ARG A 271 -28.81 18.19 -18.20
C ARG A 271 -28.83 19.55 -18.86
N ILE A 272 -29.22 19.59 -20.14
CA ILE A 272 -29.28 20.85 -20.90
C ILE A 272 -30.38 21.81 -20.42
N ASP A 273 -31.30 21.37 -19.57
CA ASP A 273 -32.35 22.20 -18.99
C ASP A 273 -32.00 22.71 -17.58
N GLN A 274 -30.86 22.30 -17.01
CA GLN A 274 -30.47 22.63 -15.63
C GLN A 274 -29.03 23.14 -15.52
N ASP A 275 -28.10 22.58 -16.29
CA ASP A 275 -26.67 22.74 -16.05
C ASP A 275 -25.99 23.69 -17.03
N THR A 276 -25.01 24.44 -16.52
CA THR A 276 -24.15 25.33 -17.29
C THR A 276 -22.71 24.98 -17.00
N ASP A 277 -22.29 23.77 -17.37
CA ASP A 277 -21.03 23.17 -16.92
C ASP A 277 -20.23 22.49 -18.03
N MET A 278 -18.92 22.72 -18.01
CA MET A 278 -17.96 22.07 -18.92
C MET A 278 -17.69 20.63 -18.46
N TYR A 279 -17.42 19.72 -19.40
CA TYR A 279 -17.12 18.33 -19.07
C TYR A 279 -16.01 17.76 -19.93
N PHE A 280 -15.33 16.76 -19.37
CA PHE A 280 -14.30 15.95 -20.02
C PHE A 280 -14.48 14.49 -19.64
N PHE A 281 -14.56 13.61 -20.63
CA PHE A 281 -14.58 12.16 -20.44
C PHE A 281 -13.59 11.49 -21.37
N LYS A 282 -12.91 10.46 -20.90
CA LYS A 282 -12.03 9.62 -21.72
C LYS A 282 -12.37 8.15 -21.53
N ALA A 283 -12.68 7.44 -22.60
CA ALA A 283 -12.79 5.98 -22.58
C ALA A 283 -11.50 5.33 -23.05
N GLU A 284 -11.03 4.34 -22.29
CA GLU A 284 -9.90 3.48 -22.66
C GLU A 284 -10.26 2.00 -22.48
N GLY A 285 -9.80 1.15 -23.39
CA GLY A 285 -10.14 -0.27 -23.34
C GLY A 285 -9.79 -1.06 -24.59
N TYR A 286 -10.42 -2.22 -24.71
CA TYR A 286 -10.19 -3.20 -25.76
C TYR A 286 -11.50 -3.81 -26.26
N ALA A 287 -11.65 -3.86 -27.58
CA ALA A 287 -12.74 -4.53 -28.28
C ALA A 287 -12.19 -5.78 -28.98
N PHE A 288 -12.46 -6.98 -28.44
CA PHE A 288 -11.80 -8.23 -28.87
C PHE A 288 -12.21 -8.71 -30.27
N GLY A 289 -13.50 -8.69 -30.62
CA GLY A 289 -13.96 -9.24 -31.91
C GLY A 289 -13.70 -8.32 -33.11
N GLY A 290 -13.55 -8.92 -34.30
CA GLY A 290 -13.38 -8.18 -35.56
C GLY A 290 -11.94 -7.75 -35.87
N GLY A 291 -10.94 -8.37 -35.23
CA GLY A 291 -9.51 -8.06 -35.43
C GLY A 291 -8.80 -7.52 -34.20
N GLY A 292 -9.54 -7.20 -33.13
CA GLY A 292 -8.99 -6.60 -31.92
C GLY A 292 -8.73 -5.10 -32.09
N GLU A 293 -9.41 -4.25 -31.34
CA GLU A 293 -9.35 -2.79 -31.51
C GLU A 293 -9.13 -2.06 -30.19
N ILE A 294 -8.40 -0.95 -30.27
CA ILE A 294 -8.06 -0.11 -29.12
C ILE A 294 -9.18 0.91 -28.94
N ILE A 295 -9.89 0.84 -27.82
CA ILE A 295 -10.80 1.89 -27.39
C ILE A 295 -9.92 2.99 -26.78
N ASP A 296 -9.86 4.14 -27.44
CA ASP A 296 -9.20 5.37 -26.96
C ASP A 296 -10.01 6.55 -27.51
N ILE A 297 -10.90 7.08 -26.68
CA ILE A 297 -11.90 8.07 -27.10
C ILE A 297 -11.94 9.21 -26.08
N VAL A 298 -11.90 10.45 -26.56
CA VAL A 298 -12.04 11.65 -25.73
C VAL A 298 -13.29 12.42 -26.15
N TRP A 299 -14.10 12.80 -25.17
CA TRP A 299 -15.22 13.70 -25.31
C TRP A 299 -15.01 14.95 -24.46
N VAL A 300 -15.22 16.10 -25.07
CA VAL A 300 -15.29 17.38 -24.37
C VAL A 300 -16.50 18.16 -24.85
N GLY A 301 -17.04 19.01 -23.98
CA GLY A 301 -18.14 19.90 -24.31
C GLY A 301 -18.51 20.81 -23.16
N TYR A 302 -19.51 21.66 -23.41
CA TYR A 302 -20.07 22.59 -22.45
C TYR A 302 -21.58 22.48 -22.49
N CYS A 303 -22.18 21.85 -21.48
CA CYS A 303 -23.63 21.85 -21.31
C CYS A 303 -24.05 23.28 -20.98
N TYR A 304 -25.01 23.84 -21.72
CA TYR A 304 -25.34 25.25 -21.62
C TYR A 304 -26.85 25.46 -21.53
N GLN A 305 -27.34 25.48 -20.29
CA GLN A 305 -28.75 25.67 -19.96
C GLN A 305 -29.42 26.87 -20.64
N PRO A 306 -28.79 28.07 -20.75
CA PRO A 306 -29.47 29.24 -21.28
C PRO A 306 -29.99 29.08 -22.72
N SER A 307 -29.38 28.18 -23.51
CA SER A 307 -29.87 27.86 -24.85
C SER A 307 -30.27 26.39 -25.04
N GLY A 308 -30.21 25.57 -24.00
CA GLY A 308 -30.59 24.15 -24.08
C GLY A 308 -29.76 23.34 -25.07
N VAL A 309 -28.45 23.58 -25.17
CA VAL A 309 -27.56 22.88 -26.11
C VAL A 309 -26.23 22.49 -25.49
N ILE A 310 -25.46 21.71 -26.23
CA ILE A 310 -24.05 21.43 -25.94
C ILE A 310 -23.18 22.34 -26.82
N LEU A 311 -22.48 23.29 -26.20
CA LEU A 311 -21.51 24.15 -26.86
C LEU A 311 -20.13 23.49 -26.93
N SER A 312 -19.32 23.91 -27.90
CA SER A 312 -17.91 23.48 -28.04
C SER A 312 -17.70 21.95 -28.02
N LYS A 313 -18.72 21.17 -28.39
CA LYS A 313 -18.64 19.71 -28.34
C LYS A 313 -17.61 19.19 -29.34
N LYS A 314 -16.67 18.39 -28.86
CA LYS A 314 -15.69 17.68 -29.70
C LYS A 314 -15.54 16.24 -29.21
N THR A 315 -15.45 15.33 -30.17
CA THR A 315 -15.17 13.92 -29.95
C THR A 315 -13.95 13.53 -30.77
N LYS A 316 -13.02 12.79 -30.18
CA LYS A 316 -11.84 12.27 -30.88
C LYS A 316 -11.68 10.79 -30.55
N VAL A 317 -11.64 9.95 -31.59
CA VAL A 317 -11.13 8.59 -31.52
C VAL A 317 -9.63 8.65 -31.85
N GLY A 318 -8.79 8.12 -30.96
CA GLY A 318 -7.35 8.29 -30.99
C GLY A 318 -6.60 7.23 -31.80
N ARG A 319 -6.95 5.95 -31.59
CA ARG A 319 -6.14 4.79 -32.02
C ARG A 319 -6.88 3.74 -32.85
N SER A 320 -8.08 4.07 -33.33
CA SER A 320 -8.90 3.15 -34.14
C SER A 320 -9.57 3.93 -35.28
N ASP A 321 -9.56 3.32 -36.47
CA ASP A 321 -10.26 3.82 -37.65
C ASP A 321 -11.64 3.16 -37.84
N THR A 322 -11.95 2.13 -37.04
CA THR A 322 -13.21 1.37 -37.13
C THR A 322 -14.20 1.76 -36.03
N ILE A 323 -13.70 2.31 -34.92
CA ILE A 323 -14.53 2.87 -33.86
C ILE A 323 -15.08 4.23 -34.28
N THR A 324 -16.39 4.42 -34.10
CA THR A 324 -17.07 5.71 -34.28
C THR A 324 -17.63 6.18 -32.94
N ALA A 325 -17.67 7.49 -32.72
CA ALA A 325 -18.11 8.05 -31.45
C ALA A 325 -18.71 9.45 -31.63
N GLY A 326 -19.59 9.84 -30.70
CA GLY A 326 -20.28 11.12 -30.77
C GLY A 326 -20.87 11.56 -29.43
N GLN A 327 -21.63 12.66 -29.48
CA GLN A 327 -22.32 13.26 -28.34
C GLN A 327 -23.62 13.90 -28.81
N TYR A 328 -24.70 13.70 -28.07
CA TYR A 328 -26.02 14.24 -28.36
C TYR A 328 -26.78 14.58 -27.06
N VAL A 329 -27.92 15.25 -27.22
CA VAL A 329 -28.88 15.51 -26.15
C VAL A 329 -30.00 14.50 -26.30
N GLY A 330 -30.23 13.67 -25.28
CA GLY A 330 -31.29 12.69 -25.31
C GLY A 330 -32.67 13.32 -25.12
N SER A 331 -33.71 12.53 -25.41
CA SER A 331 -35.11 12.93 -25.24
C SER A 331 -35.49 13.29 -23.80
N ASP A 332 -34.68 12.88 -22.82
CA ASP A 332 -34.82 13.16 -21.39
C ASP A 332 -33.98 14.36 -20.89
N ASN A 333 -33.48 15.18 -21.83
CA ASN A 333 -32.63 16.36 -21.65
C ASN A 333 -31.21 16.08 -21.12
N HIS A 334 -30.80 14.82 -20.93
CA HIS A 334 -29.42 14.53 -20.55
C HIS A 334 -28.47 14.63 -21.73
N VAL A 335 -27.22 14.94 -21.44
CA VAL A 335 -26.11 14.78 -22.40
C VAL A 335 -25.71 13.32 -22.41
N TYR A 336 -25.67 12.73 -23.61
CA TYR A 336 -25.16 11.40 -23.87
C TYR A 336 -23.85 11.49 -24.63
N ILE A 337 -22.86 10.71 -24.19
CA ILE A 337 -21.69 10.37 -24.99
C ILE A 337 -21.88 8.94 -25.50
N TRP A 338 -21.46 8.65 -26.73
CA TRP A 338 -21.62 7.32 -27.28
C TRP A 338 -20.42 6.91 -28.12
N PHE A 339 -20.23 5.60 -28.25
CA PHE A 339 -19.34 5.04 -29.24
C PHE A 339 -19.80 3.66 -29.70
N LYS A 340 -19.31 3.27 -30.86
CA LYS A 340 -19.64 2.01 -31.53
C LYS A 340 -18.36 1.28 -31.90
N THR A 341 -18.27 0.06 -31.42
CA THR A 341 -17.16 -0.86 -31.70
C THR A 341 -17.42 -1.63 -32.99
N PRO A 342 -16.41 -2.23 -33.62
CA PRO A 342 -16.62 -3.04 -34.83
C PRO A 342 -17.34 -4.36 -34.53
N SER A 343 -17.22 -4.87 -33.30
CA SER A 343 -17.90 -6.08 -32.85
C SER A 343 -18.57 -5.91 -31.48
N ASN A 344 -19.58 -6.73 -31.22
CA ASN A 344 -20.23 -6.85 -29.92
C ASN A 344 -19.57 -7.90 -29.01
N ASN A 345 -18.40 -8.43 -29.38
CA ASN A 345 -17.78 -9.53 -28.67
C ASN A 345 -16.73 -9.04 -27.66
N ASN A 346 -17.02 -9.21 -26.37
CA ASN A 346 -16.07 -9.02 -25.28
C ASN A 346 -15.41 -7.62 -25.29
N ASN A 347 -16.22 -6.56 -25.31
CA ASN A 347 -15.68 -5.21 -25.17
C ASN A 347 -15.49 -4.91 -23.68
N THR A 348 -14.28 -4.46 -23.34
CA THR A 348 -13.91 -4.05 -21.99
C THR A 348 -13.41 -2.62 -22.05
N PHE A 349 -13.99 -1.72 -21.27
CA PHE A 349 -13.50 -0.34 -21.20
C PHE A 349 -13.76 0.28 -19.83
N ALA A 350 -13.01 1.32 -19.53
CA ALA A 350 -13.24 2.21 -18.41
C ALA A 350 -13.40 3.66 -18.93
N ILE A 351 -14.13 4.48 -18.18
CA ILE A 351 -14.24 5.91 -18.43
C ILE A 351 -13.62 6.68 -17.26
N ASP A 352 -12.69 7.55 -17.59
CA ASP A 352 -12.09 8.54 -16.72
C ASP A 352 -12.75 9.89 -16.92
N THR A 353 -12.62 10.76 -15.92
CA THR A 353 -13.05 12.16 -16.00
C THR A 353 -11.96 13.10 -15.51
N MET A 354 -12.09 14.37 -15.91
CA MET A 354 -11.24 15.45 -15.43
C MET A 354 -12.09 16.68 -15.14
N ARG A 355 -11.84 17.33 -14.01
CA ARG A 355 -12.47 18.61 -13.68
C ARG A 355 -11.95 19.69 -14.64
N VAL A 356 -12.83 20.24 -15.47
CA VAL A 356 -12.49 21.26 -16.47
C VAL A 356 -13.37 22.51 -16.33
N GLY A 357 -12.76 23.69 -16.49
CA GLY A 357 -13.48 24.96 -16.46
C GLY A 357 -14.27 25.18 -15.17
N ASN A 358 -15.58 25.38 -15.31
CA ASN A 358 -16.52 25.52 -14.20
C ASN A 358 -17.24 24.22 -13.82
N GLY A 359 -17.09 23.14 -14.58
CA GLY A 359 -17.84 21.91 -14.33
C GLY A 359 -17.33 21.07 -13.17
N PRO A 360 -18.13 20.08 -12.76
CA PRO A 360 -17.83 19.23 -11.62
C PRO A 360 -16.77 18.17 -11.96
N LEU A 361 -16.23 17.56 -10.90
CA LEU A 361 -15.50 16.30 -11.02
C LEU A 361 -16.48 15.14 -10.83
N PHE A 362 -16.84 14.47 -11.92
CA PHE A 362 -17.73 13.31 -11.88
C PHE A 362 -17.12 12.14 -11.08
N LYS A 363 -17.98 11.32 -10.48
CA LYS A 363 -17.61 10.24 -9.57
C LYS A 363 -18.24 8.91 -10.00
N LYS A 364 -17.80 7.84 -9.33
CA LYS A 364 -18.35 6.51 -9.56
C LYS A 364 -19.85 6.50 -9.24
N GLY A 365 -20.66 6.04 -10.19
CA GLY A 365 -22.13 6.01 -10.08
C GLY A 365 -22.84 7.14 -10.84
N ASP A 366 -22.11 8.17 -11.30
CA ASP A 366 -22.70 9.28 -12.05
C ASP A 366 -23.07 8.92 -13.49
N LEU A 367 -22.41 7.91 -14.05
CA LEU A 367 -22.59 7.49 -15.44
C LEU A 367 -23.37 6.18 -15.54
N GLU A 368 -24.28 6.11 -16.50
CA GLU A 368 -25.09 4.91 -16.79
C GLU A 368 -24.81 4.43 -18.22
N VAL A 369 -24.47 3.14 -18.38
CA VAL A 369 -24.29 2.51 -19.71
C VAL A 369 -25.62 1.94 -20.19
N ILE A 370 -25.98 2.29 -21.42
CA ILE A 370 -27.15 1.79 -22.13
C ILE A 370 -26.69 1.19 -23.48
N LEU A 371 -27.04 -0.07 -23.72
CA LEU A 371 -26.76 -0.77 -24.96
C LEU A 371 -27.95 -0.62 -25.91
N SER A 372 -27.80 0.14 -27.01
CA SER A 372 -28.85 0.27 -28.03
C SER A 372 -28.29 0.54 -29.43
N ASP A 373 -28.85 -0.10 -30.47
CA ASP A 373 -28.52 0.18 -31.87
C ASP A 373 -29.14 1.48 -32.41
N ALA A 374 -29.99 2.15 -31.63
CA ALA A 374 -30.52 3.46 -31.97
C ALA A 374 -29.38 4.48 -32.12
N ALA A 375 -29.55 5.43 -33.05
CA ALA A 375 -28.58 6.51 -33.26
C ALA A 375 -28.53 7.47 -32.04
N GLU A 376 -29.69 7.73 -31.43
CA GLU A 376 -29.89 8.59 -30.25
C GLU A 376 -31.02 7.99 -29.38
N LEU A 377 -31.06 8.33 -28.08
CA LEU A 377 -32.02 7.84 -27.07
C LEU A 377 -32.99 8.91 -26.57
#